data_AF-A0A101H2K6-F1
#
_entry.id   AF-A0A101H2K6-F1
#
_cell.length_a   1.000
_cell.length_b   1.000
_cell.length_c   1.000
_cell.angle_alpha   90.00
_cell.angle_beta   90.00
_cell.angle_gamma   90.00
#
_symmetry.space_group_name_H-M   'P 1'
#
loop_
_entity.id
_entity.type
_entity.pdbx_description
1 polymer ?
#
loop_
_entity_poly.entity_id
_entity_poly.type
_entity_poly.pdbx_seq_one_letter_code
_entity_poly.pdbx_strand_id
1 'polypeptide(L)'
;MHGTRLADDPSPEIRDAVTRHTYSLGQEHGAGFRERVQAEDVLTIVESFLITIGVPYDRKGTTQITIRTDFTIPADHPLCTPVIAGAYLRGLLAGLLPDWISEETDGEIRYSGRNK
;
A
#
# COMPACT_ATOMS: atom_id res chain seq x y z
N MET A 1 -21.58 -20.39 14.02
CA MET A 1 -20.99 -19.04 13.80
C MET A 1 -20.29 -19.07 12.46
N HIS A 2 -20.90 -18.49 11.42
CA HIS A 2 -20.31 -18.42 10.08
C HIS A 2 -19.51 -17.12 9.98
N GLY A 3 -18.21 -17.19 10.19
CA GLY A 3 -17.31 -16.11 9.79
C GLY A 3 -17.16 -16.16 8.28
N THR A 4 -17.68 -15.14 7.60
CA THR A 4 -17.46 -14.91 6.16
C THR A 4 -15.97 -14.72 5.92
N ARG A 5 -15.28 -15.83 5.64
CA ARG A 5 -13.96 -15.83 5.03
C ARG A 5 -14.14 -15.11 3.68
N LEU A 6 -13.54 -13.94 3.51
CA LEU A 6 -13.42 -13.32 2.18
C LEU A 6 -12.90 -14.41 1.26
N ALA A 7 -13.62 -14.68 0.16
CA ALA A 7 -13.23 -15.70 -0.80
C ALA A 7 -11.76 -15.50 -1.21
N ASP A 8 -11.03 -16.60 -1.41
CA ASP A 8 -9.59 -16.58 -1.72
C ASP A 8 -9.25 -15.71 -2.96
N ASP A 9 -10.25 -15.39 -3.79
CA ASP A 9 -10.19 -14.39 -4.85
C ASP A 9 -11.38 -13.40 -4.75
N PRO A 10 -11.17 -12.16 -4.25
CA PRO A 10 -12.23 -11.15 -4.14
C PRO A 10 -12.63 -10.59 -5.51
N SER A 11 -13.92 -10.29 -5.68
CA SER A 11 -14.41 -9.68 -6.92
C SER A 11 -13.72 -8.31 -7.19
N PRO A 12 -13.60 -7.88 -8.46
CA PRO A 12 -13.01 -6.60 -8.81
C PRO A 12 -13.63 -5.42 -8.05
N GLU A 13 -14.95 -5.43 -7.84
CA GLU A 13 -15.68 -4.36 -7.14
C GLU A 13 -15.25 -4.25 -5.67
N ILE A 14 -14.94 -5.38 -5.02
CA ILE A 14 -14.43 -5.40 -3.64
C ILE A 14 -13.03 -4.79 -3.61
N ARG A 15 -12.16 -5.14 -4.56
CA ARG A 15 -10.81 -4.58 -4.66
C ARG A 15 -10.84 -3.07 -4.88
N ASP A 16 -11.72 -2.58 -5.76
CA ASP A 16 -11.90 -1.15 -6.00
C ASP A 16 -12.46 -0.41 -4.78
N ALA A 17 -13.39 -1.03 -4.05
CA ALA A 17 -13.93 -0.46 -2.82
C ALA A 17 -12.85 -0.33 -1.73
N VAL A 18 -12.01 -1.36 -1.56
CA VAL A 18 -10.86 -1.34 -0.64
C VAL A 18 -9.87 -0.26 -1.05
N THR A 19 -9.52 -0.18 -2.34
CA THR A 19 -8.59 0.82 -2.88
C THR A 19 -9.10 2.25 -2.61
N ARG A 20 -10.38 2.53 -2.89
CA ARG A 20 -10.96 3.86 -2.62
C ARG A 20 -10.98 4.20 -1.14
N HIS A 21 -11.39 3.26 -0.29
CA HIS A 21 -11.43 3.49 1.15
C HIS A 21 -10.06 3.81 1.73
N THR A 22 -9.06 3.02 1.33
CA THR A 22 -7.67 3.18 1.81
C THR A 22 -6.99 4.41 1.23
N TYR A 23 -7.37 4.84 0.03
CA TYR A 23 -6.98 6.14 -0.50
C TYR A 23 -7.46 7.30 0.37
N SER A 24 -8.73 7.30 0.79
CA SER A 24 -9.26 8.30 1.72
C SER A 24 -8.50 8.28 3.04
N LEU A 25 -8.24 7.10 3.62
CA LEU A 25 -7.41 6.97 4.81
C LEU A 25 -6.00 7.53 4.59
N GLY A 26 -5.37 7.23 3.46
CA GLY A 26 -4.05 7.74 3.10
C GLY A 26 -4.01 9.26 2.93
N GLN A 27 -5.08 9.89 2.44
CA GLN A 27 -5.18 11.35 2.36
C GLN A 27 -5.40 11.99 3.74
N GLU A 28 -6.34 11.46 4.52
CA GLU A 28 -6.66 11.95 5.87
C GLU A 28 -5.47 11.83 6.82
N HIS A 29 -4.90 10.62 6.89
CA HIS A 29 -3.69 10.39 7.67
C HIS A 29 -2.52 11.13 7.03
N GLY A 30 -2.35 11.08 5.70
CA GLY A 30 -1.26 11.74 4.98
C GLY A 30 -1.18 13.25 5.16
N ALA A 31 -2.30 13.94 5.36
CA ALA A 31 -2.29 15.37 5.69
C ALA A 31 -1.68 15.62 7.08
N GLY A 32 -2.24 15.02 8.12
CA GLY A 32 -1.73 15.14 9.49
C GLY A 32 -0.35 14.48 9.68
N PHE A 33 0.00 13.54 8.82
CA PHE A 33 1.28 12.85 8.80
C PHE A 33 2.35 13.72 8.16
N ARG A 34 2.11 14.32 6.99
CA ARG A 34 3.04 15.26 6.33
C ARG A 34 3.36 16.47 7.20
N GLU A 35 2.42 16.95 8.02
CA GLU A 35 2.66 18.04 8.98
C GLU A 35 3.65 17.65 10.10
N ARG A 36 3.61 16.40 10.58
CA ARG A 36 4.51 15.90 11.63
C ARG A 36 5.86 15.45 11.09
N VAL A 37 5.87 15.03 9.83
CA VAL A 37 6.99 14.40 9.12
C VAL A 37 7.84 15.43 8.37
N GLN A 38 7.58 16.73 8.49
CA GLN A 38 8.43 17.75 7.85
C GLN A 38 9.94 17.64 8.23
N ALA A 39 10.29 16.85 9.26
CA ALA A 39 11.68 16.50 9.62
C ALA A 39 12.16 15.11 9.11
N GLU A 40 11.28 14.21 8.70
CA GLU A 40 11.58 12.85 8.24
C GLU A 40 11.21 12.66 6.75
N ASP A 41 12.03 11.93 6.00
CA ASP A 41 11.73 11.61 4.62
C ASP A 41 10.50 10.67 4.55
N VAL A 42 9.42 11.10 3.88
CA VAL A 42 8.16 10.35 3.74
C VAL A 42 8.38 8.92 3.23
N LEU A 43 9.40 8.71 2.40
CA LEU A 43 9.74 7.37 1.91
C LEU A 43 10.30 6.48 3.01
N THR A 44 11.08 7.02 3.93
CA THR A 44 11.61 6.29 5.09
C THR A 44 10.50 5.77 5.99
N ILE A 45 9.39 6.51 6.09
CA ILE A 45 8.20 6.01 6.80
C ILE A 45 7.52 4.93 5.99
N VAL A 46 7.28 5.15 4.70
CA VAL A 46 6.66 4.13 3.84
C VAL A 46 7.45 2.82 3.96
N GLU A 47 8.78 2.87 3.93
CA GLU A 47 9.64 1.74 4.19
C GLU A 47 9.42 1.14 5.58
N SER A 48 9.42 1.95 6.64
CA SER A 48 9.19 1.49 8.02
C SER A 48 7.84 0.76 8.16
N PHE A 49 6.80 1.27 7.50
CA PHE A 49 5.49 0.64 7.43
C PHE A 49 5.58 -0.71 6.71
N LEU A 50 6.16 -0.77 5.51
CA LEU A 50 6.32 -1.99 4.72
C LEU A 50 7.14 -3.06 5.48
N ILE A 51 8.22 -2.67 6.16
CA ILE A 51 9.01 -3.54 7.05
C ILE A 51 8.11 -4.10 8.16
N THR A 52 7.32 -3.25 8.81
CA THR A 52 6.47 -3.63 9.95
C THR A 52 5.43 -4.68 9.55
N ILE A 53 4.86 -4.56 8.35
CA ILE A 53 3.87 -5.51 7.84
C ILE A 53 4.49 -6.67 7.05
N GLY A 54 5.82 -6.75 6.98
CA GLY A 54 6.55 -7.85 6.33
C GLY A 54 6.42 -7.88 4.80
N VAL A 55 6.15 -6.74 4.17
CA VAL A 55 5.99 -6.63 2.72
C VAL A 55 7.34 -6.37 2.05
N PRO A 56 7.82 -7.22 1.12
CA PRO A 56 9.06 -7.01 0.40
C PRO A 56 8.98 -5.81 -0.53
N TYR A 57 10.04 -5.00 -0.53
CA TYR A 57 10.14 -3.82 -1.38
C TYR A 57 11.59 -3.57 -1.81
N ASP A 58 11.78 -2.78 -2.87
CA ASP A 58 13.04 -2.24 -3.34
C ASP A 58 12.93 -0.71 -3.45
N ARG A 59 13.92 0.02 -2.92
CA ARG A 59 13.96 1.48 -2.96
C ARG A 59 15.13 1.96 -3.81
N LYS A 60 14.86 2.86 -4.77
CA LYS A 60 15.90 3.51 -5.57
C LYS A 60 15.95 4.99 -5.23
N GLY A 61 16.88 5.35 -4.34
CA GLY A 61 17.09 6.72 -3.91
C GLY A 61 15.80 7.35 -3.35
N THR A 62 15.50 8.58 -3.74
CA THR A 62 14.29 9.31 -3.30
C THR A 62 13.21 9.38 -4.38
N THR A 63 13.36 8.62 -5.47
CA THR A 63 12.52 8.78 -6.67
C THR A 63 11.67 7.57 -6.98
N GLN A 64 11.97 6.40 -6.42
CA GLN A 64 11.21 5.18 -6.70
C GLN A 64 11.17 4.24 -5.50
N ILE A 65 10.00 3.63 -5.31
CA ILE A 65 9.81 2.44 -4.48
C ILE A 65 9.01 1.39 -5.26
N THR A 66 9.49 0.15 -5.27
CA THR A 66 8.82 -0.99 -5.89
C THR A 66 8.42 -1.94 -4.78
N ILE A 67 7.14 -2.32 -4.73
CA ILE A 67 6.60 -3.27 -3.76
C ILE A 67 6.33 -4.57 -4.51
N ARG A 68 6.87 -5.68 -4.02
CA ARG A 68 6.52 -6.99 -4.57
C ARG A 68 5.19 -7.42 -3.98
N THR A 69 4.31 -8.00 -4.79
CA THR A 69 2.98 -8.47 -4.39
C THR A 69 2.91 -9.98 -4.20
N ASP A 70 4.01 -10.70 -4.40
CA ASP A 70 4.15 -12.14 -4.18
C ASP A 70 4.49 -12.51 -2.71
N PHE A 71 4.15 -11.63 -1.77
CA PHE A 71 4.37 -11.87 -0.35
C PHE A 71 3.31 -12.78 0.26
N THR A 72 3.74 -13.53 1.26
CA THR A 72 2.84 -14.37 2.05
C THR A 72 2.42 -13.61 3.30
N ILE A 73 1.11 -13.57 3.52
CA ILE A 73 0.54 -13.08 4.77
C ILE A 73 0.37 -14.29 5.69
N PRO A 74 0.75 -14.22 6.98
CA PRO A 74 0.52 -15.30 7.92
C PRO A 74 -0.94 -15.77 7.85
N ALA A 75 -1.15 -17.09 7.78
CA ALA A 75 -2.48 -17.68 7.58
C ALA A 75 -3.47 -17.37 8.72
N ASP A 76 -2.94 -16.94 9.86
CA ASP A 76 -3.60 -16.46 11.07
C ASP A 76 -3.94 -14.96 11.04
N HIS A 77 -3.59 -14.24 9.98
CA HIS A 77 -4.01 -12.84 9.80
C HIS A 77 -5.50 -12.80 9.40
N PRO A 78 -6.41 -12.32 10.27
CA PRO A 78 -7.84 -12.58 10.15
C PRO A 78 -8.56 -11.84 9.00
N LEU A 79 -7.86 -10.96 8.27
CA LEU A 79 -8.51 -9.91 7.47
C LEU A 79 -7.92 -9.65 6.07
N CYS A 80 -6.85 -10.31 5.65
CA CYS A 80 -6.17 -9.92 4.40
C CYS A 80 -5.65 -11.12 3.61
N THR A 81 -6.24 -11.39 2.44
CA THR A 81 -5.58 -12.17 1.39
C THR A 81 -4.50 -11.30 0.72
N PRO A 82 -3.48 -11.88 0.07
CA PRO A 82 -2.47 -11.09 -0.65
C PRO A 82 -3.06 -10.13 -1.67
N VAL A 83 -4.15 -10.52 -2.34
CA VAL A 83 -4.88 -9.67 -3.30
C VAL A 83 -5.51 -8.45 -2.64
N ILE A 84 -6.18 -8.62 -1.49
CA ILE A 84 -6.75 -7.49 -0.74
C ILE A 84 -5.66 -6.61 -0.14
N ALA A 85 -4.56 -7.20 0.33
CA ALA A 85 -3.43 -6.44 0.83
C ALA A 85 -2.78 -5.59 -0.28
N GLY A 86 -2.67 -6.12 -1.51
CA GLY A 86 -2.23 -5.35 -2.67
C GLY A 86 -3.13 -4.14 -2.94
N ALA A 87 -4.45 -4.35 -2.99
CA ALA A 87 -5.42 -3.26 -3.18
C ALA A 87 -5.37 -2.22 -2.04
N TYR A 88 -5.20 -2.68 -0.80
CA TYR A 88 -5.06 -1.83 0.38
C TYR A 88 -3.80 -0.95 0.31
N LEU A 89 -2.65 -1.56 0.05
CA LEU A 89 -1.39 -0.84 -0.13
C LEU A 89 -1.49 0.15 -1.27
N ARG A 90 -2.15 -0.24 -2.35
CA ARG A 90 -2.32 0.60 -3.53
C ARG A 90 -3.00 1.92 -3.20
N GLY A 91 -4.17 1.83 -2.56
CA GLY A 91 -4.95 3.00 -2.18
C GLY A 91 -4.24 3.84 -1.12
N LEU A 92 -3.75 3.20 -0.05
CA LEU A 92 -3.07 3.89 1.04
C LEU A 92 -1.86 4.71 0.55
N LEU A 93 -0.98 4.10 -0.24
CA LEU A 93 0.23 4.77 -0.73
C LEU A 93 -0.07 5.84 -1.79
N ALA A 94 -1.09 5.65 -2.64
CA ALA A 94 -1.57 6.71 -3.52
C ALA A 94 -2.13 7.91 -2.75
N GLY A 95 -2.71 7.68 -1.57
CA GLY A 95 -3.13 8.74 -0.65
C GLY A 95 -1.95 9.48 0.00
N LEU A 96 -0.94 8.72 0.44
CA LEU A 96 0.26 9.26 1.11
C LEU A 96 1.23 9.96 0.15
N LEU A 97 1.33 9.48 -1.09
CA LEU A 97 2.25 9.95 -2.12
C LEU A 97 1.48 10.49 -3.35
N PRO A 98 0.70 11.57 -3.22
CA PRO A 98 -0.22 12.02 -4.26
C PRO A 98 0.47 12.51 -5.55
N ASP A 99 1.74 12.91 -5.46
CA ASP A 99 2.54 13.36 -6.62
C ASP A 99 3.29 12.24 -7.34
N TRP A 100 3.16 11.00 -6.84
CA TRP A 100 3.85 9.83 -7.39
C TRP A 100 2.93 9.06 -8.33
N ILE A 101 3.50 8.54 -9.41
CA ILE A 101 2.80 7.71 -10.38
C ILE A 101 2.90 6.26 -9.92
N SER A 102 1.76 5.55 -9.89
CA SER A 102 1.69 4.13 -9.57
C SER A 102 1.45 3.31 -10.84
N GLU A 103 2.31 2.33 -11.08
CA GLU A 103 2.21 1.34 -12.16
C GLU A 103 2.14 -0.06 -11.54
N GLU A 104 1.21 -0.88 -12.01
CA GLU A 104 1.05 -2.27 -11.55
C GLU A 104 1.36 -3.23 -12.70
N THR A 105 2.20 -4.22 -12.40
CA THR A 105 2.54 -5.33 -13.28
C THR A 105 2.45 -6.63 -12.50
N ASP A 106 2.39 -7.77 -13.17
CA ASP A 106 2.29 -9.07 -12.48
C ASP A 106 3.42 -9.22 -11.44
N GLY A 107 3.02 -9.32 -10.16
CA GLY A 107 3.92 -9.51 -9.03
C GLY A 107 4.52 -8.23 -8.43
N GLU A 108 4.23 -7.03 -8.95
CA GLU A 108 4.83 -5.77 -8.47
C GLU A 108 3.92 -4.53 -8.59
N ILE A 109 4.03 -3.62 -7.63
CA ILE A 109 3.51 -2.26 -7.71
C ILE A 109 4.69 -1.29 -7.62
N ARG A 110 4.88 -0.48 -8.66
CA ARG A 110 5.93 0.54 -8.72
C ARG A 110 5.34 1.91 -8.47
N TYR A 111 5.96 2.66 -7.56
CA TYR A 111 5.68 4.07 -7.33
C TYR A 111 6.91 4.89 -7.73
N SER A 112 6.70 5.90 -8.57
CA SER A 112 7.75 6.77 -9.08
C SER A 112 7.38 8.23 -8.84
N GLY A 113 8.23 8.97 -8.11
CA GLY A 113 8.08 10.41 -7.95
C GLY A 113 8.37 11.13 -9.26
N ARG A 114 7.64 12.20 -9.57
CA ARG A 114 8.06 13.10 -10.65
C ARG A 114 9.42 13.70 -10.27
N ASN A 115 10.44 13.46 -11.09
CA ASN A 115 11.68 14.25 -11.04
C ASN A 115 11.29 15.73 -11.15
N LYS A 116 11.55 16.52 -10.10
CA LYS A 116 11.61 17.97 -10.21
C LYS A 116 12.97 18.39 -10.75
#